data_AF-A0A7J6WX09-F1
#
_entry.id   AF-A0A7J6WX09-F1
#
_cell.length_a   1.000
_cell.length_b   1.000
_cell.length_c   1.000
_cell.angle_alpha   90.00
_cell.angle_beta   90.00
_cell.angle_gamma   90.00
#
_symmetry.space_group_name_H-M   'P 1'
#
loop_
_entity.id
_entity.type
_entity.pdbx_description
1 polymer ?
#
loop_
_entity_poly.entity_id
_entity_poly.type
_entity_poly.pdbx_seq_one_letter_code
_entity_poly.pdbx_strand_id
1 'polypeptide(L)'
;VQESNVELYRKQNVGEVVLLEEEKTAEAQKMNAEAALFARQQAVAGELFAKQTEAEGLMAVAHAQGVYVLTLLNAFAGNYVVMKDYLMINNGVYQEIAKTNAGDVAGLKPNIIVWTNGEDTFEGSGDSSISAIKEICGVYRMLPPLLKTVQEQRFTVNPCRRIRQHNGEIRCGAESTKSKRPWEMVLCIYGFPTNVSALQ
;
A
#
# COMPACT_ATOMS: atom_id res chain seq x y z
N VAL A 1 10.83 1.21 102.80
CA VAL A 1 12.05 1.68 102.07
C VAL A 1 12.69 0.55 101.28
N GLN A 2 12.92 -0.63 101.88
CA GLN A 2 13.52 -1.76 101.14
C GLN A 2 12.60 -2.33 100.04
N GLU A 3 11.30 -2.46 100.28
CA GLU A 3 10.34 -3.00 99.29
C GLU A 3 10.16 -2.09 98.06
N SER A 4 10.10 -0.76 98.24
CA SER A 4 9.96 0.18 97.12
C SER A 4 11.18 0.19 96.19
N ASN A 5 12.38 -0.06 96.72
CA ASN A 5 13.60 -0.15 95.92
C ASN A 5 13.62 -1.43 95.07
N VAL A 6 13.08 -2.54 95.59
CA VAL A 6 12.96 -3.79 94.84
C VAL A 6 11.97 -3.65 93.68
N GLU A 7 10.85 -2.95 93.89
CA GLU A 7 9.87 -2.69 92.83
C GLU A 7 10.38 -1.75 91.74
N LEU A 8 11.12 -0.70 92.13
CA LEU A 8 11.78 0.19 91.16
C LEU A 8 12.77 -0.57 90.29
N TYR A 9 13.60 -1.42 90.88
CA TYR A 9 14.58 -2.22 90.16
C TYR A 9 13.90 -3.22 89.19
N ARG A 10 12.81 -3.87 89.61
CA ARG A 10 12.02 -4.74 88.71
C ARG A 10 11.45 -3.97 87.53
N LYS A 11 10.89 -2.77 87.76
CA LYS A 11 10.34 -1.93 86.69
C LYS A 11 11.44 -1.45 85.72
N GLN A 12 12.62 -1.12 86.24
CA GLN A 12 13.78 -0.75 85.42
C GLN A 12 14.23 -1.91 84.53
N ASN A 13 14.41 -3.11 85.08
CA ASN A 13 14.83 -4.27 84.29
C ASN A 13 13.79 -4.67 83.23
N VAL A 14 12.50 -4.60 83.56
CA VAL A 14 11.43 -4.86 82.57
C VAL A 14 11.45 -3.81 81.47
N GLY A 15 11.65 -2.53 81.81
CA GLY A 15 11.79 -1.47 80.83
C GLY A 15 13.01 -1.63 79.93
N GLU A 16 14.16 -2.02 80.49
CA GLU A 16 15.39 -2.29 79.74
C GLU A 16 15.23 -3.48 78.78
N VAL A 17 14.55 -4.55 79.20
CA VAL A 17 14.25 -5.72 78.34
C VAL A 17 13.36 -5.31 77.17
N VAL A 18 12.28 -4.56 77.42
CA VAL A 18 11.37 -4.10 76.38
C VAL A 18 12.08 -3.19 75.38
N LEU A 19 12.92 -2.27 75.87
CA LEU A 19 13.67 -1.35 75.01
C LEU A 19 14.65 -2.12 74.09
N LEU A 20 15.34 -3.12 74.63
CA LEU A 20 16.26 -3.97 73.86
C LEU A 20 15.53 -4.84 72.83
N GLU A 21 14.32 -5.32 73.13
CA GLU A 21 13.47 -6.02 72.17
C GLU A 21 13.02 -5.09 71.03
N GLU A 22 12.60 -3.87 71.37
CA GLU A 22 12.23 -2.85 70.37
C GLU A 22 13.42 -2.47 69.48
N GLU A 23 14.62 -2.28 70.04
CA GLU A 23 15.85 -2.01 69.28
C GLU A 23 16.16 -3.15 68.30
N LYS A 24 16.13 -4.40 68.76
CA LYS A 24 16.37 -5.56 67.89
C LYS A 24 15.35 -5.69 66.77
N THR A 25 14.08 -5.40 67.04
CA THR A 25 13.05 -5.43 65.99
C THR A 25 13.21 -4.29 64.99
N ALA A 26 13.58 -3.08 65.45
CA ALA A 26 13.86 -1.94 64.58
C ALA A 26 15.11 -2.18 63.72
N GLU A 27 16.16 -2.76 64.28
CA GLU A 27 17.35 -3.19 63.54
C GLU A 27 17.00 -4.26 62.51
N ALA A 28 16.23 -5.29 62.89
CA ALA A 28 15.77 -6.31 61.94
C ALA A 28 14.93 -5.70 60.80
N GLN A 29 14.07 -4.73 61.10
CA GLN A 29 13.28 -4.01 60.09
C GLN A 29 14.16 -3.16 59.17
N LYS A 30 15.18 -2.46 59.71
CA LYS A 30 16.15 -1.71 58.91
C LYS A 30 16.92 -2.63 57.97
N MET A 31 17.47 -3.72 58.49
CA MET A 31 18.20 -4.72 57.69
C MET A 31 17.31 -5.33 56.59
N ASN A 32 16.04 -5.62 56.90
CA ASN A 32 15.08 -6.11 55.90
C ASN A 32 14.76 -5.06 54.84
N ALA A 33 14.61 -3.78 55.23
CA ALA A 33 14.36 -2.69 54.29
C ALA A 33 15.57 -2.45 53.38
N GLU A 34 16.79 -2.49 53.94
CA GLU A 34 18.04 -2.37 53.18
C GLU A 34 18.22 -3.54 52.21
N ALA A 35 17.97 -4.78 52.66
CA ALA A 35 17.98 -5.96 51.79
C ALA A 35 16.96 -5.84 50.65
N ALA A 36 15.75 -5.35 50.92
CA ALA A 36 14.72 -5.15 49.91
C ALA A 36 15.09 -4.04 48.90
N LEU A 37 15.71 -2.95 49.35
CA LEU A 37 16.21 -1.89 48.46
C LEU A 37 17.33 -2.40 47.57
N PHE A 38 18.28 -3.15 48.14
CA PHE A 38 19.38 -3.74 47.39
C PHE A 38 18.88 -4.73 46.35
N ALA A 39 17.92 -5.59 46.69
CA ALA A 39 17.29 -6.51 45.74
C ALA A 39 16.60 -5.77 44.59
N ARG A 40 15.87 -4.68 44.87
CA ARG A 40 15.27 -3.83 43.83
C ARG A 40 16.31 -3.15 42.96
N GLN A 41 17.39 -2.63 43.54
CA GLN A 41 18.48 -2.01 42.79
C GLN A 41 19.12 -3.01 41.83
N GLN A 42 19.36 -4.25 42.26
CA GLN A 42 19.89 -5.30 41.37
C GLN A 42 18.92 -5.67 40.26
N ALA A 43 17.62 -5.79 40.57
CA ALA A 43 16.61 -6.09 39.56
C ALA A 43 16.54 -4.99 38.50
N VAL A 44 16.47 -3.72 38.91
CA VAL A 44 16.44 -2.56 38.00
C VAL A 44 17.74 -2.46 37.21
N ALA A 45 18.90 -2.73 37.82
CA ALA A 45 20.18 -2.75 37.12
C ALA A 45 20.24 -3.88 36.07
N GLY A 46 19.69 -5.05 36.39
CA GLY A 46 19.57 -6.18 35.45
C GLY A 46 18.65 -5.85 34.27
N GLU A 47 17.49 -5.23 34.53
CA GLU A 47 16.57 -4.77 33.49
C GLU A 47 17.21 -3.70 32.58
N LEU A 48 17.91 -2.73 33.17
CA LEU A 48 18.62 -1.69 32.44
C LEU A 48 19.71 -2.30 31.53
N PHE A 49 20.48 -3.26 32.05
CA PHE A 49 21.49 -3.96 31.27
C PHE A 49 20.87 -4.76 30.12
N ALA A 50 19.77 -5.49 30.36
CA ALA A 50 19.04 -6.20 29.32
C ALA A 50 18.57 -5.24 28.22
N LYS A 51 18.00 -4.09 28.59
CA LYS A 51 17.57 -3.07 27.62
C LYS A 51 18.72 -2.44 26.84
N GLN A 52 19.86 -2.22 27.48
CA GLN A 52 21.06 -1.72 26.80
C GLN A 52 21.57 -2.72 25.75
N THR A 53 21.70 -3.99 26.11
CA THR A 53 22.15 -5.02 25.17
C THR A 53 21.19 -5.24 24.00
N GLU A 54 19.87 -5.18 24.25
CA GLU A 54 18.85 -5.18 23.19
C GLU A 54 19.04 -3.97 22.25
N ALA A 55 19.21 -2.77 22.79
CA ALA A 55 19.42 -1.56 22.01
C ALA A 55 20.73 -1.60 21.19
N GLU A 56 21.81 -2.10 21.76
CA GLU A 56 23.09 -2.30 21.08
C GLU A 56 22.95 -3.30 19.93
N GLY A 57 22.24 -4.41 20.14
CA GLY A 57 21.94 -5.38 19.09
C GLY A 57 21.16 -4.75 17.94
N LEU A 58 20.14 -3.94 18.24
CA LEU A 58 19.37 -3.22 17.23
C LEU A 58 20.22 -2.19 16.46
N MET A 59 21.07 -1.43 17.17
CA MET A 59 22.00 -0.49 16.54
C MET A 59 23.00 -1.21 15.63
N ALA A 60 23.51 -2.38 16.03
CA ALA A 60 24.43 -3.17 15.22
C ALA A 60 23.76 -3.67 13.94
N VAL A 61 22.52 -4.13 14.01
CA VAL A 61 21.74 -4.54 12.84
C VAL A 61 21.46 -3.36 11.92
N ALA A 62 21.03 -2.22 12.47
CA ALA A 62 20.78 -1.01 11.69
C ALA A 62 22.06 -0.49 11.00
N HIS A 63 23.18 -0.51 11.71
CA HIS A 63 24.48 -0.17 11.15
C HIS A 63 24.88 -1.14 10.03
N ALA A 64 24.71 -2.45 10.23
CA ALA A 64 24.99 -3.45 9.20
C ALA A 64 24.12 -3.25 7.95
N GLN A 65 22.84 -2.94 8.12
CA GLN A 65 21.93 -2.61 7.01
C GLN A 65 22.35 -1.32 6.28
N GLY A 66 22.73 -0.28 7.02
CA GLY A 66 23.21 0.98 6.44
C GLY A 66 24.51 0.79 5.65
N VAL A 67 25.48 0.06 6.21
CA VAL A 67 26.73 -0.30 5.52
C VAL A 67 26.43 -1.11 4.27
N TYR A 68 25.53 -2.11 4.35
CA TYR A 68 25.15 -2.92 3.20
C TYR A 68 24.63 -2.06 2.03
N VAL A 69 23.65 -1.20 2.28
CA VAL A 69 23.09 -0.31 1.25
C VAL A 69 24.17 0.63 0.70
N LEU A 70 25.01 1.21 1.55
CA LEU A 70 26.09 2.09 1.13
C LEU A 70 27.12 1.37 0.25
N THR A 71 27.49 0.13 0.61
CA THR A 71 28.42 -0.69 -0.19
C THR A 71 27.85 -1.00 -1.57
N LEU A 72 26.55 -1.29 -1.68
CA LEU A 72 25.88 -1.49 -2.96
C LEU A 72 25.89 -0.20 -3.79
N LEU A 73 25.55 0.94 -3.18
CA LEU A 73 25.55 2.22 -3.87
C LEU A 73 26.94 2.56 -4.43
N ASN A 74 28.00 2.31 -3.65
CA ASN A 74 29.38 2.50 -4.08
C ASN A 74 29.76 1.52 -5.22
N ALA A 75 29.32 0.26 -5.14
CA ALA A 75 29.55 -0.73 -6.20
C ALA A 75 28.88 -0.32 -7.53
N PHE A 76 27.74 0.35 -7.47
CA PHE A 76 27.04 0.90 -8.64
C PHE A 76 27.50 2.32 -9.03
N ALA A 77 28.66 2.77 -8.54
CA ALA A 77 29.21 4.10 -8.81
C ALA A 77 28.25 5.25 -8.48
N GLY A 78 27.42 5.10 -7.45
CA GLY A 78 26.42 6.08 -7.04
C GLY A 78 25.13 6.07 -7.87
N ASN A 79 24.97 5.12 -8.81
CA ASN A 79 23.74 5.02 -9.60
C ASN A 79 22.60 4.41 -8.77
N TYR A 80 21.78 5.30 -8.19
CA TYR A 80 20.61 4.94 -7.40
C TYR A 80 19.59 4.09 -8.17
N VAL A 81 19.39 4.34 -9.46
CA VAL A 81 18.38 3.63 -10.27
C VAL A 81 18.73 2.15 -10.36
N VAL A 82 19.98 1.85 -10.70
CA VAL A 82 20.49 0.47 -10.81
C VAL A 82 20.45 -0.23 -9.45
N MET A 83 20.87 0.45 -8.38
CA MET A 83 20.81 -0.12 -7.03
C MET A 83 19.36 -0.45 -6.61
N LYS A 84 18.43 0.48 -6.84
CA LYS A 84 17.01 0.29 -6.55
C LYS A 84 16.45 -0.87 -7.37
N ASP A 85 16.74 -0.94 -8.67
CA ASP A 85 16.27 -2.03 -9.53
C ASP A 85 16.86 -3.38 -9.09
N TYR A 86 18.14 -3.42 -8.70
CA TYR A 86 18.78 -4.60 -8.12
C TYR A 86 18.09 -5.06 -6.83
N LEU A 87 17.81 -4.14 -5.90
CA LEU A 87 17.09 -4.44 -4.66
C LEU A 87 15.68 -4.96 -4.94
N MET A 88 14.97 -4.36 -5.89
CA MET A 88 13.62 -4.77 -6.29
C MET A 88 13.61 -6.18 -6.90
N ILE A 89 14.61 -6.51 -7.71
CA ILE A 89 14.79 -7.85 -8.30
C ILE A 89 15.14 -8.87 -7.21
N ASN A 90 16.13 -8.57 -6.36
CA ASN A 90 16.59 -9.48 -5.31
C ASN A 90 15.51 -9.78 -4.27
N ASN A 91 14.70 -8.78 -3.91
CA ASN A 91 13.57 -8.95 -2.99
C ASN A 91 12.31 -9.51 -3.67
N GLY A 92 12.34 -9.79 -4.98
CA GLY A 92 11.21 -10.40 -5.70
C GLY A 92 9.97 -9.52 -5.84
N VAL A 93 10.07 -8.20 -5.63
CA VAL A 93 8.92 -7.27 -5.61
C VAL A 93 8.15 -7.30 -6.93
N TYR A 94 8.83 -7.47 -8.06
CA TYR A 94 8.17 -7.62 -9.36
C TYR A 94 7.27 -8.85 -9.46
N GLN A 95 7.65 -9.96 -8.81
CA GLN A 95 6.82 -11.17 -8.78
C GLN A 95 5.57 -10.94 -7.92
N GLU A 96 5.70 -10.22 -6.81
CA GLU A 96 4.57 -9.86 -5.95
C GLU A 96 3.59 -8.92 -6.66
N ILE A 97 4.10 -7.85 -7.30
CA ILE A 97 3.27 -6.94 -8.10
C ILE A 97 2.54 -7.69 -9.21
N ALA A 98 3.22 -8.59 -9.92
CA ALA A 98 2.60 -9.40 -10.96
C ALA A 98 1.51 -10.32 -10.40
N LYS A 99 1.73 -10.96 -9.25
CA LYS A 99 0.73 -11.80 -8.58
C LYS A 99 -0.49 -10.99 -8.12
N THR A 100 -0.28 -9.82 -7.52
CA THR A 100 -1.36 -8.92 -7.09
C THR A 100 -2.19 -8.46 -8.29
N ASN A 101 -1.54 -7.95 -9.34
CA ASN A 101 -2.21 -7.53 -10.56
C ASN A 101 -2.97 -8.69 -11.23
N ALA A 102 -2.38 -9.90 -11.26
CA ALA A 102 -3.06 -11.09 -11.79
C ALA A 102 -4.28 -11.48 -10.96
N GLY A 103 -4.20 -11.35 -9.62
CA GLY A 103 -5.34 -11.55 -8.73
C GLY A 103 -6.48 -10.57 -8.98
N ASP A 104 -6.15 -9.29 -9.17
CA ASP A 104 -7.13 -8.24 -9.47
C ASP A 104 -7.79 -8.46 -10.83
N VAL A 105 -7.02 -8.89 -11.84
CA VAL A 105 -7.53 -9.21 -13.18
C VAL A 105 -8.31 -10.52 -13.22
N ALA A 106 -8.01 -11.50 -12.37
CA ALA A 106 -8.71 -12.79 -12.37
C ALA A 106 -10.20 -12.68 -12.03
N GLY A 107 -10.61 -11.63 -11.28
CA GLY A 107 -12.02 -11.36 -10.97
C GLY A 107 -12.77 -10.53 -12.01
N LEU A 108 -12.06 -9.92 -12.97
CA LEU A 108 -12.67 -9.12 -14.03
C LEU A 108 -13.32 -10.05 -15.06
N LYS A 109 -14.64 -9.99 -15.20
CA LYS A 109 -15.40 -10.54 -16.33
C LYS A 109 -15.68 -9.42 -17.34
N PRO A 110 -14.71 -9.03 -18.19
CA PRO A 110 -14.98 -8.00 -19.18
C PRO A 110 -15.92 -8.57 -20.24
N ASN A 111 -17.07 -7.93 -20.44
CA ASN A 111 -17.93 -8.20 -21.57
C ASN A 111 -17.36 -7.45 -22.79
N ILE A 112 -16.40 -8.06 -23.48
CA ILE A 112 -15.75 -7.45 -24.65
C ILE A 112 -16.59 -7.78 -25.88
N ILE A 113 -17.34 -6.80 -26.38
CA ILE A 113 -17.96 -6.88 -27.71
C ILE A 113 -16.91 -6.40 -28.72
N VAL A 114 -16.27 -7.34 -29.41
CA VAL A 114 -15.32 -7.04 -30.49
C VAL A 114 -16.12 -6.71 -31.75
N TRP A 115 -16.08 -5.46 -32.18
CA TRP A 115 -16.56 -5.07 -33.51
C TRP A 115 -15.36 -5.00 -34.45
N THR A 116 -15.16 -6.03 -35.26
CA THR A 116 -14.16 -6.02 -36.33
C THR A 116 -14.70 -5.21 -37.51
N ASN A 117 -14.21 -3.98 -37.68
CA ASN A 117 -14.39 -3.20 -38.90
C ASN A 117 -13.04 -3.09 -39.61
N GLY A 118 -12.85 -3.83 -40.71
CA GLY A 118 -11.71 -3.68 -41.61
C GLY A 118 -10.94 -4.97 -41.88
N GLU A 119 -11.01 -5.40 -43.14
CA GLU A 119 -10.16 -6.33 -43.89
C GLU A 119 -9.65 -7.63 -43.22
N ASP A 120 -10.25 -8.74 -43.68
CA ASP A 120 -9.85 -10.13 -43.43
C ASP A 120 -8.39 -10.36 -43.87
N THR A 121 -7.43 -10.26 -42.94
CA THR A 121 -6.21 -11.10 -42.98
C THR A 121 -5.99 -11.70 -41.60
N PHE A 122 -6.77 -12.75 -41.30
CA PHE A 122 -6.46 -13.63 -40.19
C PHE A 122 -6.58 -15.09 -40.65
N GLU A 123 -5.47 -15.63 -41.16
CA GLU A 123 -5.25 -17.08 -41.14
C GLU A 123 -4.98 -17.46 -39.68
N GLY A 124 -5.98 -18.00 -39.00
CA GLY A 124 -5.81 -18.42 -37.60
C GLY A 124 -7.06 -18.97 -36.94
N SER A 125 -7.32 -20.25 -37.18
CA SER A 125 -7.90 -21.21 -36.22
C SER A 125 -9.23 -20.89 -35.52
N GLY A 126 -10.32 -21.34 -36.15
CA GLY A 126 -11.38 -22.15 -35.52
C GLY A 126 -12.05 -21.65 -34.24
N ASP A 127 -13.12 -20.86 -34.38
CA ASP A 127 -14.24 -20.92 -33.43
C ASP A 127 -15.59 -20.67 -34.15
N SER A 128 -16.54 -21.60 -33.99
CA SER A 128 -17.84 -21.62 -34.71
C SER A 128 -18.79 -20.50 -34.28
N SER A 129 -18.54 -19.85 -33.15
CA SER A 129 -19.36 -18.77 -32.59
C SER A 129 -19.28 -17.46 -33.39
N ILE A 130 -18.16 -17.22 -34.08
CA ILE A 130 -17.89 -16.01 -34.87
C ILE A 130 -18.62 -16.04 -36.23
N SER A 131 -18.94 -17.23 -36.75
CA SER A 131 -19.61 -17.40 -38.04
C SER A 131 -21.04 -16.86 -38.04
N ALA A 132 -21.80 -17.08 -36.95
CA ALA A 132 -23.18 -16.61 -36.83
C ALA A 132 -23.27 -15.07 -36.84
N ILE A 133 -22.28 -14.39 -36.26
CA ILE A 133 -22.23 -12.92 -36.24
C ILE A 133 -21.85 -12.37 -37.63
N LYS A 134 -21.00 -13.10 -38.39
CA LYS A 134 -20.64 -12.76 -39.78
C LYS A 134 -21.87 -12.82 -40.70
N GLU A 135 -22.74 -13.82 -40.52
CA GLU A 135 -23.99 -13.96 -41.27
C GLU A 135 -25.01 -12.85 -40.95
N ILE A 136 -25.20 -12.50 -39.67
CA ILE A 136 -26.09 -11.41 -39.25
C ILE A 136 -25.62 -10.06 -39.81
N CYS A 137 -24.31 -9.82 -39.85
CA CYS A 137 -23.73 -8.61 -40.44
C CYS A 137 -23.97 -8.53 -41.96
N GLY A 138 -23.94 -9.67 -42.66
CA GLY A 138 -24.30 -9.77 -44.08
C GLY A 138 -25.75 -9.36 -44.35
N VAL A 139 -26.69 -9.81 -43.51
CA VAL A 139 -28.12 -9.45 -43.64
C VAL A 139 -28.34 -7.95 -43.40
N TYR A 140 -27.65 -7.35 -42.43
CA TYR A 140 -27.76 -5.91 -42.15
C TYR A 140 -27.23 -5.03 -43.29
N ARG A 141 -26.28 -5.54 -44.10
CA ARG A 141 -25.75 -4.86 -45.30
C ARG A 141 -26.66 -4.97 -46.53
N MET A 142 -27.56 -5.95 -46.56
CA MET A 142 -28.49 -6.19 -47.68
C MET A 142 -29.74 -5.32 -47.61
N LEU A 143 -29.96 -4.63 -46.48
CA LEU A 143 -31.02 -3.65 -46.33
C LEU A 143 -30.64 -2.37 -47.10
N PRO A 144 -31.45 -1.93 -48.09
CA PRO A 144 -31.25 -0.64 -48.72
C PRO A 144 -31.27 0.46 -47.63
N PRO A 145 -30.37 1.45 -47.67
CA PRO A 145 -30.39 2.55 -46.71
C PRO A 145 -31.64 3.40 -46.95
N LEU A 146 -32.74 3.03 -46.28
CA LEU A 146 -34.06 3.67 -46.42
C LEU A 146 -34.08 5.10 -45.84
N LEU A 147 -33.06 5.47 -45.06
CA LEU A 147 -32.81 6.84 -44.64
C LEU A 147 -31.32 7.12 -44.79
N LYS A 148 -30.95 8.16 -45.55
CA LYS A 148 -29.59 8.72 -45.50
C LYS A 148 -29.40 9.37 -44.13
N THR A 149 -29.09 8.59 -43.11
CA THR A 149 -28.58 9.15 -41.85
C THR A 149 -27.25 9.79 -42.18
N VAL A 150 -27.14 11.11 -42.02
CA VAL A 150 -25.86 11.79 -42.18
C VAL A 150 -24.99 11.35 -41.01
N GLN A 151 -24.13 10.37 -41.24
CA GLN A 151 -23.19 9.85 -40.26
C GLN A 151 -21.83 10.51 -40.53
N GLU A 152 -21.38 11.35 -39.60
CA GLU A 152 -20.00 11.84 -39.60
C GLU A 152 -19.19 11.10 -38.54
N GLN A 153 -18.25 10.28 -38.97
CA GLN A 153 -17.25 9.67 -38.11
C GLN A 153 -16.02 10.57 -38.03
N ARG A 154 -15.60 10.96 -36.82
CA ARG A 154 -14.40 11.77 -36.59
C ARG A 154 -13.72 11.39 -35.28
N PHE A 155 -12.39 11.40 -35.30
CA PHE A 155 -11.55 11.23 -34.10
C PHE A 155 -11.56 12.49 -33.21
N THR A 156 -11.64 12.30 -31.88
CA THR A 156 -11.42 13.35 -30.89
C THR A 156 -10.94 12.77 -29.56
N VAL A 157 -10.02 13.47 -28.89
CA VAL A 157 -9.60 13.17 -27.50
C VAL A 157 -10.56 13.75 -26.47
N ASN A 158 -11.41 14.71 -26.87
CA ASN A 158 -12.38 15.35 -25.98
C ASN A 158 -13.76 15.43 -26.68
N PRO A 159 -14.68 14.51 -26.38
CA PRO A 159 -15.98 14.42 -27.06
C PRO A 159 -16.88 15.63 -26.76
N CYS A 160 -16.93 16.08 -25.50
CA CYS A 160 -17.72 17.24 -25.08
C CYS A 160 -17.29 18.53 -25.77
N ARG A 161 -15.98 18.73 -25.97
CA ARG A 161 -15.49 19.88 -26.73
C ARG A 161 -15.84 19.76 -28.20
N ARG A 162 -15.73 18.55 -28.78
CA ARG A 162 -15.95 18.35 -30.23
C ARG A 162 -17.41 18.54 -30.64
N ILE A 163 -18.38 18.09 -29.84
CA ILE A 163 -19.81 18.30 -30.13
C ILE A 163 -20.17 19.79 -30.13
N ARG A 164 -19.60 20.57 -29.21
CA ARG A 164 -19.78 22.03 -29.14
C ARG A 164 -19.14 22.77 -30.32
N GLN A 165 -18.00 22.28 -30.84
CA GLN A 165 -17.41 22.78 -32.08
C GLN A 165 -18.31 22.49 -33.30
N HIS A 166 -18.88 21.28 -33.38
CA HIS A 166 -19.81 20.91 -34.46
C HIS A 166 -21.11 21.72 -34.41
N ASN A 167 -21.61 22.02 -33.20
CA ASN A 167 -22.77 22.90 -32.99
C ASN A 167 -22.48 24.38 -33.15
N GLY A 168 -21.21 24.76 -33.30
CA GLY A 168 -20.79 26.15 -33.54
C GLY A 168 -20.75 27.03 -32.29
N GLU A 169 -20.87 26.47 -31.10
CA GLU A 169 -20.66 27.18 -29.83
C GLU A 169 -19.19 27.57 -29.62
N ILE A 170 -18.27 26.80 -30.22
CA ILE A 170 -16.82 27.00 -30.13
C ILE A 170 -16.22 27.07 -31.54
N ARG A 171 -15.18 27.91 -31.71
CA ARG A 171 -14.45 28.05 -32.98
C ARG A 171 -13.76 26.75 -33.42
N CYS A 172 -13.48 26.63 -34.73
CA CYS A 172 -12.83 25.50 -35.40
C CYS A 172 -13.69 24.21 -35.55
N GLY A 173 -15.00 24.36 -35.77
CA GLY A 173 -15.87 23.24 -36.20
C GLY A 173 -15.64 22.85 -37.66
N ALA A 174 -15.95 21.60 -38.01
CA ALA A 174 -15.80 21.11 -39.38
C ALA A 174 -16.82 21.74 -40.34
N GLU A 175 -16.41 22.00 -41.58
CA GLU A 175 -17.25 22.68 -42.57
C GLU A 175 -18.54 21.93 -42.90
N SER A 176 -18.46 20.61 -43.07
CA SER A 176 -19.62 19.75 -43.33
C SER A 176 -20.68 19.80 -42.22
N THR A 177 -20.25 19.98 -40.96
CA THR A 177 -21.14 20.12 -39.79
C THR A 177 -21.72 21.52 -39.58
N LYS A 178 -21.44 22.48 -40.48
CA LYS A 178 -22.10 23.80 -40.46
C LYS A 178 -23.60 23.69 -40.77
N SER A 179 -23.97 22.74 -41.62
CA SER A 179 -25.37 22.43 -41.92
C SER A 179 -25.95 21.43 -40.91
N LYS A 180 -27.27 21.45 -40.69
CA LYS A 180 -28.02 20.46 -39.87
C LYS A 180 -27.64 20.40 -38.38
N ARG A 181 -27.21 21.53 -37.81
CA ARG A 181 -27.11 21.71 -36.36
C ARG A 181 -28.52 21.75 -35.74
N PRO A 182 -28.72 21.26 -34.51
CA PRO A 182 -27.72 20.70 -33.60
C PRO A 182 -27.41 19.23 -33.89
N TRP A 183 -26.13 18.90 -33.81
CA TRP A 183 -25.62 17.54 -33.84
C TRP A 183 -25.68 16.92 -32.45
N GLU A 184 -25.98 15.63 -32.40
CA GLU A 184 -25.97 14.79 -31.21
C GLU A 184 -24.94 13.67 -31.38
N MET A 185 -24.14 13.42 -30.34
CA MET A 185 -23.17 12.33 -30.34
C MET A 185 -23.84 11.06 -29.83
N VAL A 186 -24.30 10.21 -30.75
CA VAL A 186 -25.04 8.98 -30.42
C VAL A 186 -24.12 7.89 -29.85
N LEU A 187 -22.87 7.81 -30.33
CA LEU A 187 -21.92 6.76 -29.94
C LEU A 187 -20.50 7.33 -29.86
N CYS A 188 -19.78 7.01 -28.77
CA CYS A 188 -18.37 7.35 -28.58
C CYS A 188 -17.59 6.08 -28.21
N ILE A 189 -16.59 5.74 -29.01
CA ILE A 189 -15.69 4.60 -28.76
C ILE A 189 -14.39 5.16 -28.19
N TYR A 190 -13.90 4.59 -27.09
CA TYR A 190 -12.68 5.01 -26.40
C TYR A 190 -11.78 3.81 -26.08
N GLY A 191 -10.52 4.06 -25.70
CA GLY A 191 -9.56 3.01 -25.33
C GLY A 191 -8.58 2.60 -26.42
N PHE A 192 -8.44 3.39 -27.49
CA PHE A 192 -7.43 3.16 -28.52
C PHE A 192 -6.01 3.35 -27.97
N PRO A 193 -5.07 2.41 -28.22
CA PRO A 193 -3.71 2.47 -27.68
C PRO A 193 -2.88 3.60 -28.29
N THR A 194 -3.21 4.04 -29.51
CA THR A 194 -2.53 5.17 -30.20
C THR A 194 -3.52 6.01 -31.01
N ASN A 195 -3.16 7.27 -31.27
CA ASN A 195 -3.97 8.15 -32.12
C ASN A 195 -4.12 7.63 -33.56
N VAL A 196 -3.13 6.87 -34.06
CA VAL A 196 -3.17 6.27 -35.40
C VAL A 196 -4.23 5.16 -35.46
N SER A 197 -4.27 4.29 -34.46
CA SER A 197 -5.29 3.23 -34.38
C SER A 197 -6.72 3.73 -34.27
N ALA A 198 -6.92 4.99 -33.84
CA ALA A 198 -8.23 5.60 -33.74
C ALA A 198 -8.69 6.29 -35.04
N LEU A 199 -7.81 6.38 -36.04
CA LEU A 199 -8.06 7.01 -37.34
C LEU A 199 -8.13 6.02 -38.51
N GLN A 200 -7.66 4.78 -38.30
CA GLN A 200 -7.74 3.67 -39.25
C GLN A 200 -9.12 3.03 -39.22
#